data_AF-A0A920CNJ4-F1
#
_entry.id   AF-A0A920CNJ4-F1
#
_cell.length_a   1.000
_cell.length_b   1.000
_cell.length_c   1.000
_cell.angle_alpha   90.00
_cell.angle_beta   90.00
_cell.angle_gamma   90.00
#
_symmetry.space_group_name_H-M   'P 1'
#
loop_
_entity.id
_entity.type
_entity.pdbx_description
1 polymer ?
#
loop_
_entity_poly.entity_id
_entity_poly.type
_entity_poly.pdbx_seq_one_letter_code
_entity_poly.pdbx_strand_id
1 'polypeptide(L)'
;MAKLKWDHLVHYVNNLDKPVELFEEHGLAAFKGGAHKAWGTYNTLSYFGLTYIEFLGIENLELAKATEHNVVVRDAVKALPEHEILSRVVLRTDDIEEVAASLKLAGLSLSPIIDGRRLDHEGRLIEWRMLTIDGDFQGLVYPFIIQWSGNDEERLERLSASGVIRPHPSGHAEIVNAVFRVSNPAAAAEHWGELFQLPVIKSHSGSATLKIGDKSFDFVQGDENQFKQVIIETDSTKLQGKTLRIGEGEYIFV
;
A
#
# COMPACT_ATOMS: atom_id res chain seq x y z
N MET A 1 -21.18 2.82 -9.10
CA MET A 1 -20.29 3.31 -8.04
C MET A 1 -19.40 2.17 -7.63
N ALA A 2 -18.27 2.12 -8.32
CA ALA A 2 -17.12 1.29 -8.03
C ALA A 2 -16.82 1.29 -6.53
N LYS A 3 -16.56 0.12 -5.99
CA LYS A 3 -16.18 -0.04 -4.59
C LYS A 3 -14.68 0.10 -4.47
N LEU A 4 -14.23 0.78 -3.43
CA LEU A 4 -12.81 0.89 -3.08
C LEU A 4 -12.55 0.19 -1.75
N LYS A 5 -11.51 -0.64 -1.71
CA LYS A 5 -11.00 -1.29 -0.50
C LYS A 5 -9.49 -1.11 -0.42
N TRP A 6 -8.94 -1.13 0.79
CA TRP A 6 -7.49 -1.06 0.96
C TRP A 6 -6.81 -2.37 0.53
N ASP A 7 -6.02 -2.31 -0.53
CA ASP A 7 -5.31 -3.46 -1.09
C ASP A 7 -3.98 -3.73 -0.42
N HIS A 8 -3.08 -2.75 -0.43
CA HIS A 8 -1.79 -2.89 0.23
C HIS A 8 -1.20 -1.52 0.50
N LEU A 9 -0.02 -1.53 1.12
CA LEU A 9 0.85 -0.38 1.21
C LEU A 9 2.19 -0.69 0.56
N VAL A 10 2.83 0.35 0.03
CA VAL A 10 4.18 0.28 -0.54
C VAL A 10 5.17 0.93 0.41
N HIS A 11 6.19 0.18 0.81
CA HIS A 11 7.32 0.68 1.60
C HIS A 11 8.60 0.55 0.77
N TYR A 12 9.24 1.67 0.45
CA TYR A 12 10.53 1.66 -0.23
C TYR A 12 11.66 1.22 0.70
N VAL A 13 12.42 0.21 0.29
CA VAL A 13 13.58 -0.29 1.03
C VAL A 13 14.75 -0.55 0.10
N ASN A 14 15.96 -0.34 0.61
CA ASN A 14 17.22 -0.58 -0.08
C ASN A 14 17.59 -2.07 -0.11
N ASN A 15 17.23 -2.80 0.94
CA ASN A 15 17.50 -4.23 1.06
C ASN A 15 16.23 -4.99 1.44
N LEU A 16 15.73 -5.83 0.53
CA LEU A 16 14.55 -6.66 0.72
C LEU A 16 14.71 -7.78 1.76
N ASP A 17 15.94 -8.14 2.17
CA ASP A 17 16.17 -9.14 3.21
C ASP A 17 15.91 -8.58 4.60
N LYS A 18 16.16 -7.29 4.84
CA LYS A 18 15.92 -6.62 6.14
C LYS A 18 14.46 -6.75 6.63
N PRO A 19 13.42 -6.44 5.84
CA PRO A 19 12.05 -6.64 6.29
C PRO A 19 11.73 -8.11 6.55
N VAL A 20 12.31 -9.05 5.79
CA VAL A 20 12.11 -10.48 6.01
C VAL A 20 12.67 -10.88 7.37
N GLU A 21 13.94 -10.59 7.62
CA GLU A 21 14.63 -10.92 8.88
C GLU A 21 13.93 -10.30 10.09
N LEU A 22 13.58 -9.01 10.03
CA LEU A 22 12.92 -8.31 11.13
C LEU A 22 11.53 -8.90 11.42
N PHE A 23 10.75 -9.19 10.37
CA PHE A 23 9.41 -9.74 10.54
C PHE A 23 9.48 -11.18 11.05
N GLU A 24 10.38 -12.01 10.52
CA GLU A 24 10.56 -13.39 10.96
C GLU A 24 11.02 -13.49 12.42
N GLU A 25 11.93 -12.61 12.87
CA GLU A 25 12.35 -12.52 14.28
C GLU A 25 11.15 -12.28 15.21
N HIS A 26 10.15 -11.56 14.71
CA HIS A 26 8.93 -11.20 15.42
C HIS A 26 7.78 -12.18 15.18
N GLY A 27 8.04 -13.30 14.49
CA GLY A 27 7.04 -14.32 14.17
C GLY A 27 6.01 -13.86 13.14
N LEU A 28 6.33 -12.84 12.35
CA LEU A 28 5.53 -12.40 11.20
C LEU A 28 6.08 -13.04 9.93
N ALA A 29 5.18 -13.40 9.01
CA ALA A 29 5.54 -14.07 7.78
C ALA A 29 5.78 -13.05 6.67
N ALA A 30 7.03 -12.89 6.26
CA ALA A 30 7.42 -12.13 5.08
C ALA A 30 8.23 -13.04 4.13
N PHE A 31 8.17 -12.80 2.83
CA PHE A 31 8.90 -13.60 1.85
C PHE A 31 9.18 -12.79 0.58
N LYS A 32 10.24 -13.15 -0.13
CA LYS A 32 10.56 -12.55 -1.44
C LYS A 32 9.40 -12.80 -2.39
N GLY A 33 8.88 -11.74 -2.99
CA GLY A 33 7.88 -11.81 -4.02
C GLY A 33 8.53 -12.08 -5.37
N GLY A 34 8.65 -11.05 -6.20
CA GLY A 34 9.23 -11.17 -7.54
C GLY A 34 9.87 -9.88 -8.03
N ALA A 35 10.30 -9.92 -9.30
CA ALA A 35 10.87 -8.78 -9.99
C ALA A 35 9.90 -8.25 -11.05
N HIS A 36 9.64 -6.95 -11.03
CA HIS A 36 8.95 -6.22 -12.08
C HIS A 36 9.94 -5.88 -13.20
N LYS A 37 10.24 -6.88 -14.04
CA LYS A 37 11.29 -6.78 -15.07
C LYS A 37 11.11 -5.64 -16.07
N ALA A 38 9.90 -5.12 -16.25
CA ALA A 38 9.63 -3.95 -17.09
C ALA A 38 9.97 -2.62 -16.42
N TRP A 39 10.08 -2.59 -15.09
CA TRP A 39 10.25 -1.37 -14.29
C TRP A 39 11.55 -1.33 -13.49
N GLY A 40 12.32 -2.42 -13.46
CA GLY A 40 13.59 -2.47 -12.74
C GLY A 40 13.42 -2.47 -11.23
N THR A 41 12.27 -2.91 -10.70
CA THR A 41 12.01 -3.06 -9.27
C THR A 41 11.77 -4.51 -8.88
N TYR A 42 11.92 -4.81 -7.60
CA TYR A 42 11.59 -6.09 -7.00
C TYR A 42 10.81 -5.90 -5.69
N ASN A 43 10.23 -6.97 -5.14
CA ASN A 43 9.53 -6.85 -3.88
C ASN A 43 9.72 -8.04 -2.91
N THR A 44 9.43 -7.74 -1.64
CA THR A 44 9.14 -8.68 -0.56
C THR A 44 7.72 -8.40 -0.09
N LEU A 45 6.97 -9.45 0.22
CA LEU A 45 5.55 -9.37 0.58
C LEU A 45 5.31 -9.92 1.99
N SER A 46 4.37 -9.31 2.71
CA SER A 46 3.85 -9.82 3.99
C SER A 46 2.34 -9.63 4.04
N TYR A 47 1.57 -10.72 4.13
CA TYR A 47 0.12 -10.73 4.00
C TYR A 47 -0.59 -10.77 5.36
N PHE A 48 -1.59 -9.90 5.54
CA PHE A 48 -2.47 -9.81 6.73
C PHE A 48 -3.93 -10.03 6.30
N GLY A 49 -4.17 -11.13 5.60
CA GLY A 49 -5.39 -11.34 4.80
C GLY A 49 -5.22 -10.80 3.37
N LEU A 50 -6.26 -10.19 2.80
CA LEU A 50 -6.16 -9.58 1.47
C LEU A 50 -5.39 -8.25 1.48
N THR A 51 -5.28 -7.59 2.64
CA THR A 51 -4.45 -6.41 2.83
C THR A 51 -3.03 -6.84 3.18
N TYR A 52 -2.04 -6.37 2.43
CA TYR A 52 -0.65 -6.80 2.60
C TYR A 52 0.33 -5.62 2.55
N ILE A 53 1.58 -5.90 2.90
CA ILE A 53 2.70 -4.96 2.78
C ILE A 53 3.54 -5.38 1.59
N GLU A 54 3.78 -4.45 0.68
CA GLU A 54 4.77 -4.58 -0.38
C GLU A 54 6.00 -3.74 0.00
N PHE A 55 7.08 -4.42 0.37
CA PHE A 55 8.39 -3.80 0.42
C PHE A 55 8.96 -3.78 -1.00
N LEU A 56 9.22 -2.60 -1.53
CA LEU A 56 9.66 -2.40 -2.91
C LEU A 56 11.08 -1.82 -2.91
N GLY A 57 11.95 -2.36 -3.75
CA GLY A 57 13.28 -1.78 -3.98
C GLY A 57 13.66 -1.78 -5.46
N ILE A 58 14.81 -1.16 -5.76
CA ILE A 58 15.29 -0.98 -7.13
C ILE A 58 16.30 -2.08 -7.46
N GLU A 59 15.94 -2.93 -8.42
CA GLU A 59 16.80 -4.00 -8.97
C GLU A 59 17.71 -3.45 -10.08
N ASN A 60 17.17 -2.58 -10.94
CA ASN A 60 17.89 -1.98 -12.07
C ASN A 60 17.55 -0.49 -12.15
N LEU A 61 18.48 0.34 -11.68
CA LEU A 61 18.29 1.79 -11.58
C LEU A 61 18.11 2.47 -12.95
N GLU A 62 18.83 2.02 -13.98
CA GLU A 62 18.72 2.61 -15.32
C GLU A 62 17.33 2.35 -15.92
N LEU A 63 16.82 1.14 -15.76
CA LEU A 63 15.46 0.82 -16.18
C LEU A 63 14.40 1.56 -15.35
N ALA A 64 14.60 1.65 -14.03
CA ALA A 64 13.70 2.39 -13.15
C ALA A 64 13.64 3.89 -13.48
N LYS A 65 14.79 4.50 -13.83
CA LYS A 65 14.86 5.90 -14.29
C LYS A 65 14.19 6.13 -15.65
N ALA A 66 14.12 5.10 -16.50
CA ALA A 66 13.52 5.19 -17.82
C ALA A 66 11.99 5.08 -17.81
N THR A 67 11.35 4.84 -16.66
CA THR A 67 9.89 4.70 -16.60
C THR A 67 9.17 6.06 -16.76
N GLU A 68 8.27 6.14 -17.73
CA GLU A 68 7.54 7.38 -18.02
C GLU A 68 6.28 7.52 -17.15
N HIS A 69 5.49 6.44 -17.03
CA HIS A 69 4.13 6.52 -16.50
C HIS A 69 3.95 5.94 -15.09
N ASN A 70 4.92 5.17 -14.59
CA ASN A 70 4.81 4.55 -13.27
C ASN A 70 5.34 5.50 -12.18
N VAL A 71 4.42 6.25 -11.55
CA VAL A 71 4.74 7.20 -10.46
C VAL A 71 5.33 6.48 -9.24
N VAL A 72 4.92 5.23 -8.98
CA VAL A 72 5.48 4.43 -7.88
C VAL A 72 6.98 4.25 -8.05
N VAL A 73 7.41 3.89 -9.26
CA VAL A 73 8.83 3.65 -9.55
C VAL A 73 9.60 4.97 -9.64
N ARG A 74 9.02 6.02 -10.25
CA ARG A 74 9.63 7.35 -10.29
C ARG A 74 9.92 7.89 -8.88
N ASP A 75 8.98 7.72 -7.96
CA ASP A 75 9.17 8.19 -6.58
C ASP A 75 10.12 7.30 -5.79
N ALA A 76 10.17 5.99 -6.05
CA ALA A 76 11.21 5.12 -5.48
C ALA A 76 12.61 5.57 -5.90
N VAL A 77 12.81 5.95 -7.17
CA VAL A 77 14.08 6.48 -7.70
C VAL A 77 14.47 7.81 -7.05
N LYS A 78 13.49 8.65 -6.68
CA LYS A 78 13.76 9.91 -5.97
C LYS A 78 14.09 9.72 -4.50
N ALA A 79 13.48 8.72 -3.86
CA ALA A 79 13.60 8.49 -2.42
C ALA A 79 14.83 7.63 -2.07
N LEU A 80 15.09 6.57 -2.83
CA LEU A 80 16.18 5.63 -2.56
C LEU A 80 17.49 6.08 -3.24
N PRO A 81 18.65 5.89 -2.59
CA PRO A 81 18.83 5.15 -1.34
C PRO A 81 18.67 5.95 -0.04
N GLU A 82 18.50 7.26 -0.10
CA GLU A 82 18.59 8.15 1.06
C GLU A 82 17.45 7.96 2.07
N HIS A 83 16.24 7.68 1.58
CA HIS A 83 15.01 7.62 2.37
C HIS A 83 14.25 6.31 2.12
N GLU A 84 14.33 5.38 3.07
CA GLU A 84 13.48 4.18 3.13
C GLU A 84 12.15 4.57 3.80
N ILE A 85 11.07 4.71 3.02
CA ILE A 85 9.82 5.33 3.48
C ILE A 85 8.57 4.50 3.17
N LEU A 86 7.57 4.60 4.03
CA LEU A 86 6.20 4.27 3.67
C LEU A 86 5.73 5.27 2.61
N SER A 87 5.60 4.81 1.37
CA SER A 87 5.35 5.71 0.24
C SER A 87 3.88 6.05 0.12
N ARG A 88 3.01 5.05 0.00
CA ARG A 88 1.58 5.24 -0.24
C ARG A 88 0.78 3.98 0.07
N VAL A 89 -0.52 4.16 0.22
CA VAL A 89 -1.51 3.07 0.19
C VAL A 89 -1.97 2.80 -1.24
N VAL A 90 -2.60 1.65 -1.44
CA VAL A 90 -3.12 1.19 -2.73
C VAL A 90 -4.57 0.79 -2.55
N LEU A 91 -5.43 1.25 -3.44
CA LEU A 91 -6.87 0.99 -3.36
C LEU A 91 -7.25 -0.02 -4.45
N ARG A 92 -7.80 -1.17 -4.06
CA ARG A 92 -8.39 -2.11 -5.01
C ARG A 92 -9.83 -1.72 -5.31
N THR A 93 -10.24 -1.96 -6.54
CA THR A 93 -11.61 -1.72 -7.00
C THR A 93 -12.14 -2.86 -7.86
N ASP A 94 -13.46 -2.93 -7.98
CA ASP A 94 -14.19 -3.80 -8.91
C ASP A 94 -14.40 -3.14 -10.29
N ASP A 95 -14.21 -1.83 -10.43
CA ASP A 95 -14.32 -1.11 -11.69
C ASP A 95 -13.31 0.06 -11.81
N ILE A 96 -12.14 -0.25 -12.34
CA ILE A 96 -11.03 0.69 -12.55
C ILE A 96 -11.35 1.75 -13.61
N GLU A 97 -12.23 1.46 -14.56
CA GLU A 97 -12.62 2.42 -15.60
C GLU A 97 -13.53 3.51 -15.00
N GLU A 98 -14.51 3.12 -14.17
CA GLU A 98 -15.36 4.08 -13.43
C GLU A 98 -14.52 4.95 -12.49
N VAL A 99 -13.58 4.36 -11.74
CA VAL A 99 -12.65 5.12 -10.87
C VAL A 99 -11.77 6.07 -11.70
N ALA A 100 -11.19 5.61 -12.81
CA ALA A 100 -10.37 6.44 -13.68
C ALA A 100 -11.17 7.62 -14.27
N ALA A 101 -12.42 7.40 -14.67
CA ALA A 101 -13.30 8.44 -15.17
C ALA A 101 -13.59 9.49 -14.09
N SER A 102 -13.91 9.06 -12.86
CA SER A 102 -14.16 9.95 -11.72
C SER A 102 -12.94 10.81 -11.38
N LEU A 103 -11.75 10.21 -11.29
CA LEU A 103 -10.53 10.93 -10.97
C LEU A 103 -10.13 11.92 -12.07
N LYS A 104 -10.34 11.59 -13.35
CA LYS A 104 -10.14 12.53 -14.47
C LYS A 104 -11.12 13.70 -14.41
N LEU A 105 -12.39 13.44 -14.08
CA LEU A 105 -13.38 14.50 -13.91
C LEU A 105 -13.03 15.44 -12.75
N ALA A 106 -12.38 14.92 -11.71
CA ALA A 106 -11.83 15.71 -10.60
C ALA A 106 -10.53 16.47 -10.98
N GLY A 107 -10.08 16.39 -12.23
CA GLY A 107 -8.93 17.13 -12.74
C GLY A 107 -7.57 16.48 -12.46
N LEU A 108 -7.52 15.21 -12.03
CA LEU A 108 -6.25 14.52 -11.78
C LEU A 108 -5.59 14.03 -13.06
N SER A 109 -4.26 14.09 -13.09
CA SER A 109 -3.43 13.50 -14.15
C SER A 109 -3.18 12.03 -13.84
N LEU A 110 -3.67 11.15 -14.71
CA LEU A 110 -3.55 9.70 -14.54
C LEU A 110 -2.60 9.10 -15.56
N SER A 111 -1.88 8.04 -15.18
CA SER A 111 -1.27 7.15 -16.15
C SER A 111 -2.33 6.47 -17.02
N PRO A 112 -1.96 5.86 -18.16
CA PRO A 112 -2.78 4.83 -18.78
C PRO A 112 -3.10 3.71 -17.76
N ILE A 113 -4.21 2.99 -17.99
CA ILE A 113 -4.46 1.73 -17.29
C ILE A 113 -3.52 0.69 -17.89
N ILE A 114 -2.70 0.07 -17.04
CA ILE A 114 -1.70 -0.91 -17.43
C ILE A 114 -2.16 -2.29 -16.97
N ASP A 115 -2.17 -3.25 -17.88
CA ASP A 115 -2.43 -4.65 -17.56
C ASP A 115 -1.14 -5.32 -17.05
N GLY A 116 -1.20 -5.87 -15.85
CA GLY A 116 -0.16 -6.67 -15.23
C GLY A 116 -0.54 -8.14 -15.22
N ARG A 117 0.45 -9.01 -15.44
CA ARG A 117 0.26 -10.46 -15.33
C ARG A 117 1.52 -11.16 -14.86
N ARG A 118 1.35 -12.23 -14.09
CA ARG A 118 2.42 -13.17 -13.74
C ARG A 118 1.88 -14.57 -13.53
N LEU A 119 2.76 -15.56 -13.55
CA LEU A 119 2.42 -16.91 -13.10
C LEU A 119 2.77 -17.06 -11.61
N ASP A 120 1.95 -17.78 -10.85
CA ASP A 120 2.32 -18.25 -9.51
C ASP A 120 3.17 -19.53 -9.55
N HIS A 121 3.50 -20.09 -8.38
CA HIS A 121 4.38 -21.27 -8.29
C HIS A 121 3.73 -22.54 -8.83
N GLU A 122 2.40 -22.59 -8.87
CA GLU A 122 1.61 -23.64 -9.50
C GLU A 122 1.34 -23.39 -11.00
N GLY A 123 1.89 -22.32 -11.58
CA GLY A 123 1.75 -21.99 -12.99
C GLY A 123 0.40 -21.37 -13.37
N ARG A 124 -0.41 -20.93 -12.40
CA ARG A 124 -1.68 -20.24 -12.65
C ARG A 124 -1.44 -18.78 -12.96
N LEU A 125 -2.24 -18.24 -13.87
CA LEU A 125 -2.17 -16.84 -14.26
C LEU A 125 -2.81 -15.93 -13.20
N ILE A 126 -2.02 -14.97 -12.71
CA ILE A 126 -2.48 -13.84 -11.89
C ILE A 126 -2.48 -12.62 -12.79
N GLU A 127 -3.63 -11.96 -12.90
CA GLU A 127 -3.82 -10.76 -13.72
C GLU A 127 -4.40 -9.64 -12.87
N TRP A 128 -3.95 -8.43 -13.16
CA TRP A 128 -4.47 -7.21 -12.57
C TRP A 128 -4.38 -6.07 -13.59
N ARG A 129 -5.15 -5.03 -13.34
CA ARG A 129 -5.06 -3.74 -14.02
C ARG A 129 -4.65 -2.70 -12.99
N MET A 130 -3.85 -1.71 -13.35
CA MET A 130 -3.51 -0.63 -12.44
C MET A 130 -3.35 0.71 -13.16
N LEU A 131 -3.56 1.79 -12.41
CA LEU A 131 -3.20 3.15 -12.82
C LEU A 131 -2.58 3.89 -11.64
N THR A 132 -1.68 4.81 -11.93
CA THR A 132 -1.10 5.73 -10.93
C THR A 132 -1.61 7.15 -11.17
N ILE A 133 -1.71 7.91 -10.09
CA ILE A 133 -2.12 9.30 -10.08
C ILE A 133 -0.85 10.15 -9.90
N ASP A 134 -0.57 11.08 -10.82
CA ASP A 134 0.57 12.00 -10.71
C ASP A 134 0.23 13.18 -9.79
N GLY A 135 1.27 13.81 -9.23
CA GLY A 135 1.16 14.89 -8.28
C GLY A 135 0.79 14.46 -6.86
N ASP A 136 0.37 15.43 -6.07
CA ASP A 136 0.09 15.31 -4.65
C ASP A 136 -1.01 16.29 -4.24
N PHE A 137 -1.46 16.18 -3.00
CA PHE A 137 -2.24 17.22 -2.34
C PHE A 137 -1.47 17.75 -1.13
N GLN A 138 -1.01 19.00 -1.21
CA GLN A 138 -0.22 19.66 -0.15
C GLN A 138 1.02 18.84 0.25
N GLY A 139 1.69 18.20 -0.70
CA GLY A 139 2.85 17.33 -0.50
C GLY A 139 2.51 15.86 -0.24
N LEU A 140 1.25 15.52 0.09
CA LEU A 140 0.84 14.14 0.29
C LEU A 140 0.50 13.45 -1.04
N VAL A 141 1.34 12.51 -1.44
CA VAL A 141 1.17 11.74 -2.69
C VAL A 141 -0.10 10.89 -2.66
N TYR A 142 -0.75 10.77 -3.82
CA TYR A 142 -1.98 9.98 -3.93
C TYR A 142 -1.75 8.47 -3.84
N PRO A 143 -2.77 7.69 -3.44
CA PRO A 143 -2.83 6.25 -3.69
C PRO A 143 -2.75 5.94 -5.19
N PHE A 144 -2.35 4.72 -5.53
CA PHE A 144 -2.62 4.18 -6.85
C PHE A 144 -3.77 3.18 -6.81
N ILE A 145 -4.41 2.96 -7.96
CA ILE A 145 -5.61 2.12 -8.08
C ILE A 145 -5.24 0.80 -8.75
N ILE A 146 -5.75 -0.30 -8.22
CA ILE A 146 -5.58 -1.64 -8.77
C ILE A 146 -6.93 -2.34 -8.93
N GLN A 147 -7.07 -3.20 -9.93
CA GLN A 147 -8.19 -4.12 -10.07
C GLN A 147 -7.64 -5.51 -10.35
N TRP A 148 -7.90 -6.44 -9.44
CA TRP A 148 -7.55 -7.85 -9.63
C TRP A 148 -8.56 -8.52 -10.56
N SER A 149 -8.12 -9.52 -11.32
CA SER A 149 -9.03 -10.44 -12.00
C SER A 149 -9.72 -11.37 -10.98
N GLY A 150 -11.02 -11.58 -11.14
CA GLY A 150 -11.87 -12.33 -10.20
C GLY A 150 -12.38 -11.47 -9.04
N ASN A 151 -13.04 -12.11 -8.06
CA ASN A 151 -13.53 -11.43 -6.87
C ASN A 151 -12.65 -11.67 -5.63
N ASP A 152 -12.89 -10.89 -4.56
CA ASP A 152 -12.09 -10.96 -3.32
C ASP A 152 -12.16 -12.34 -2.63
N GLU A 153 -13.31 -13.02 -2.68
CA GLU A 153 -13.49 -14.33 -2.03
C GLU A 153 -12.67 -15.41 -2.73
N GLU A 154 -12.78 -15.50 -4.06
CA GLU A 154 -11.96 -16.38 -4.90
C GLU A 154 -10.47 -16.07 -4.76
N ARG A 155 -10.11 -14.77 -4.69
CA ARG A 155 -8.71 -14.35 -4.48
C ARG A 155 -8.20 -14.80 -3.13
N LEU A 156 -8.98 -14.64 -2.07
CA LEU A 156 -8.61 -15.06 -0.71
C LEU A 156 -8.44 -16.57 -0.64
N GLU A 157 -9.41 -17.34 -1.15
CA GLU A 157 -9.36 -18.80 -1.18
C GLU A 157 -8.10 -19.27 -1.92
N ARG A 158 -7.86 -18.74 -3.12
CA ARG A 158 -6.69 -19.09 -3.94
C ARG A 158 -5.37 -18.79 -3.23
N LEU A 159 -5.22 -17.60 -2.65
CA LEU A 159 -3.99 -17.19 -1.96
C LEU A 159 -3.76 -17.97 -0.66
N SER A 160 -4.83 -18.40 -0.01
CA SER A 160 -4.77 -19.24 1.19
C SER A 160 -4.37 -20.67 0.83
N ALA A 161 -4.99 -21.23 -0.22
CA ALA A 161 -4.70 -22.58 -0.71
C ALA A 161 -3.25 -22.74 -1.21
N SER A 162 -2.65 -21.68 -1.75
CA SER A 162 -1.25 -21.68 -2.21
C SER A 162 -0.22 -21.42 -1.11
N GLY A 163 -0.66 -21.13 0.12
CA GLY A 163 0.21 -20.79 1.25
C GLY A 163 0.84 -19.40 1.19
N VAL A 164 0.40 -18.55 0.24
CA VAL A 164 0.81 -17.14 0.13
C VAL A 164 0.23 -16.34 1.30
N ILE A 165 -1.08 -16.46 1.53
CA ILE A 165 -1.71 -16.04 2.78
C ILE A 165 -1.62 -17.24 3.73
N ARG A 166 -0.88 -17.07 4.81
CA ARG A 166 -0.69 -18.08 5.84
C ARG A 166 -0.70 -17.44 7.23
N PRO A 167 -1.06 -18.19 8.28
CA PRO A 167 -0.98 -17.69 9.64
C PRO A 167 0.43 -17.21 9.97
N HIS A 168 0.54 -16.10 10.70
CA HIS A 168 1.80 -15.68 11.27
C HIS A 168 2.17 -16.56 12.47
N PRO A 169 3.42 -17.03 12.59
CA PRO A 169 3.88 -17.77 13.77
C PRO A 169 3.59 -17.10 15.12
N SER A 170 3.49 -15.77 15.15
CA SER A 170 3.20 -14.99 16.36
C SER A 170 1.73 -15.00 16.79
N GLY A 171 0.80 -15.37 15.92
CA GLY A 171 -0.64 -15.33 16.18
C GLY A 171 -1.43 -14.62 15.07
N HIS A 172 -2.66 -14.24 15.38
CA HIS A 172 -3.47 -13.41 14.50
C HIS A 172 -2.91 -11.99 14.46
N ALA A 173 -2.81 -11.41 13.26
CA ALA A 173 -2.50 -10.01 13.07
C ALA A 173 -3.27 -9.46 11.86
N GLU A 174 -3.79 -8.25 11.98
CA GLU A 174 -4.59 -7.59 10.95
C GLU A 174 -4.20 -6.13 10.81
N ILE A 175 -3.93 -5.68 9.58
CA ILE A 175 -3.75 -4.26 9.29
C ILE A 175 -5.11 -3.57 9.41
N VAL A 176 -5.22 -2.57 10.28
CA VAL A 176 -6.48 -1.86 10.55
C VAL A 176 -6.44 -0.37 10.22
N ASN A 177 -5.26 0.25 10.22
CA ASN A 177 -5.14 1.70 10.04
C ASN A 177 -3.83 2.11 9.36
N ALA A 178 -3.91 3.12 8.48
CA ALA A 178 -2.75 3.86 7.98
C ALA A 178 -2.78 5.31 8.50
N VAL A 179 -1.68 5.73 9.12
CA VAL A 179 -1.53 7.07 9.69
C VAL A 179 -0.61 7.92 8.82
N PHE A 180 -1.15 9.03 8.35
CA PHE A 180 -0.49 10.05 7.55
C PHE A 180 -0.23 11.29 8.43
N ARG A 181 1.01 11.77 8.45
CA ARG A 181 1.35 13.05 9.09
C ARG A 181 1.31 14.16 8.05
N VAL A 182 0.41 15.11 8.24
CA VAL A 182 0.10 16.15 7.23
C VAL A 182 -0.10 17.52 7.87
N SER A 183 0.21 18.56 7.09
CA SER A 183 0.12 19.96 7.49
C SER A 183 -1.31 20.46 7.72
N ASN A 184 -2.30 19.86 7.07
CA ASN A 184 -3.71 20.14 7.33
C ASN A 184 -4.56 18.85 7.26
N PRO A 185 -4.78 18.18 8.41
CA PRO A 185 -5.51 16.92 8.46
C PRO A 185 -6.93 16.98 7.91
N ALA A 186 -7.69 18.04 8.23
CA ALA A 186 -9.05 18.20 7.76
C ALA A 186 -9.10 18.34 6.24
N ALA A 187 -8.25 19.20 5.66
CA ALA A 187 -8.21 19.40 4.21
C ALA A 187 -7.75 18.13 3.46
N ALA A 188 -6.77 17.40 3.99
CA ALA A 188 -6.31 16.15 3.37
C ALA A 188 -7.40 15.07 3.39
N ALA A 189 -8.09 14.92 4.52
CA ALA A 189 -9.20 13.98 4.64
C ALA A 189 -10.39 14.36 3.77
N GLU A 190 -10.78 15.64 3.71
CA GLU A 190 -11.85 16.12 2.83
C GLU A 190 -11.51 15.85 1.36
N HIS A 191 -10.30 16.24 0.92
CA HIS A 191 -9.85 16.04 -0.46
C HIS A 191 -9.82 14.56 -0.86
N TRP A 192 -9.21 13.69 -0.04
CA TRP A 192 -9.20 12.25 -0.32
C TRP A 192 -10.60 11.62 -0.19
N GLY A 193 -11.42 12.11 0.76
CA GLY A 193 -12.79 11.66 0.95
C GLY A 193 -13.66 11.93 -0.28
N GLU A 194 -13.55 13.12 -0.87
CA GLU A 194 -14.23 13.49 -2.11
C GLU A 194 -13.73 12.68 -3.31
N LEU A 195 -12.40 12.61 -3.51
CA LEU A 195 -11.80 11.91 -4.65
C LEU A 195 -12.10 10.41 -4.67
N PHE A 196 -12.01 9.76 -3.51
CA PHE A 196 -12.14 8.31 -3.38
C PHE A 196 -13.50 7.88 -2.81
N GLN A 197 -14.44 8.82 -2.66
CA GLN A 197 -15.78 8.59 -2.11
C GLN A 197 -15.75 7.87 -0.75
N LEU A 198 -14.77 8.24 0.09
CA LEU A 198 -14.58 7.68 1.42
C LEU A 198 -15.21 8.59 2.47
N PRO A 199 -16.04 8.07 3.39
CA PRO A 199 -16.69 8.91 4.38
C PRO A 199 -15.68 9.39 5.44
N VAL A 200 -15.69 10.70 5.70
CA VAL A 200 -15.02 11.31 6.85
C VAL A 200 -15.84 11.01 8.11
N ILE A 201 -15.27 10.23 9.04
CA ILE A 201 -15.97 9.81 10.27
C ILE A 201 -15.58 10.63 11.50
N LYS A 202 -14.43 11.32 11.44
CA LYS A 202 -13.97 12.25 12.48
C LYS A 202 -13.20 13.37 11.80
N SER A 203 -13.42 14.61 12.23
CA SER A 203 -12.61 15.76 11.83
C SER A 203 -12.64 16.80 12.94
N HIS A 204 -11.46 17.16 13.46
CA HIS A 204 -11.30 18.24 14.44
C HIS A 204 -9.91 18.87 14.30
N SER A 205 -9.62 19.90 15.12
CA SER A 205 -8.30 20.53 15.13
C SER A 205 -7.22 19.49 15.41
N GLY A 206 -6.36 19.23 14.41
CA GLY A 206 -5.18 18.39 14.52
C GLY A 206 -5.32 16.93 14.06
N SER A 207 -6.52 16.44 13.75
CA SER A 207 -6.68 15.11 13.12
C SER A 207 -8.02 14.92 12.40
N ALA A 208 -8.02 14.06 11.40
CA ALA A 208 -9.20 13.61 10.69
C ALA A 208 -9.08 12.14 10.29
N THR A 209 -10.21 11.44 10.12
CA THR A 209 -10.24 10.01 9.78
C THR A 209 -11.18 9.75 8.62
N LEU A 210 -10.68 9.06 7.59
CA LEU A 210 -11.48 8.44 6.53
C LEU A 210 -11.72 6.96 6.83
N LYS A 211 -12.95 6.49 6.63
CA LYS A 211 -13.27 5.05 6.72
C LYS A 211 -13.10 4.40 5.35
N ILE A 212 -12.51 3.20 5.32
CA ILE A 212 -12.43 2.36 4.13
C ILE A 212 -12.78 0.92 4.48
N GLY A 213 -14.04 0.54 4.25
CA GLY A 213 -14.58 -0.74 4.70
C GLY A 213 -14.57 -0.84 6.23
N ASP A 214 -13.88 -1.84 6.75
CA ASP A 214 -13.60 -2.10 8.16
C ASP A 214 -12.35 -1.38 8.69
N LYS A 215 -11.52 -0.82 7.80
CA LYS A 215 -10.24 -0.14 8.11
C LYS A 215 -10.38 1.39 8.07
N SER A 216 -9.31 2.12 8.36
CA SER A 216 -9.31 3.59 8.29
C SER A 216 -7.98 4.20 7.87
N PHE A 217 -8.06 5.43 7.38
CA PHE A 217 -6.92 6.31 7.13
C PHE A 217 -7.01 7.50 8.07
N ASP A 218 -6.02 7.63 8.96
CA ASP A 218 -5.91 8.73 9.90
C ASP A 218 -4.94 9.77 9.37
N PHE A 219 -5.39 11.02 9.32
CA PHE A 219 -4.57 12.18 9.05
C PHE A 219 -4.33 12.88 10.38
N VAL A 220 -3.07 13.09 10.73
CA VAL A 220 -2.66 13.69 12.00
C VAL A 220 -1.72 14.85 11.71
N GLN A 221 -1.84 15.93 12.48
CA GLN A 221 -1.04 17.14 12.28
C GLN A 221 0.47 16.82 12.30
N GLY A 222 1.18 17.30 11.29
CA GLY A 222 2.63 17.22 11.15
C GLY A 222 3.10 18.06 9.97
N ASP A 223 4.40 18.07 9.71
CA ASP A 223 4.99 18.92 8.66
C ASP A 223 5.55 18.09 7.50
N GLU A 224 5.47 16.75 7.58
CA GLU A 224 6.09 15.81 6.66
C GLU A 224 5.27 15.56 5.38
N ASN A 225 3.94 15.70 5.46
CA ASN A 225 2.98 15.33 4.41
C ASN A 225 3.22 13.91 3.85
N GLN A 226 3.33 12.93 4.75
CA GLN A 226 3.80 11.58 4.42
C GLN A 226 3.01 10.50 5.17
N PHE A 227 2.91 9.32 4.58
CA PHE A 227 2.50 8.10 5.26
C PHE A 227 3.59 7.67 6.26
N LYS A 228 3.28 7.55 7.56
CA LYS A 228 4.30 7.29 8.61
C LYS A 228 4.09 6.00 9.41
N GLN A 229 2.85 5.59 9.66
CA GLN A 229 2.60 4.47 10.57
C GLN A 229 1.52 3.53 10.05
N VAL A 230 1.72 2.24 10.22
CA VAL A 230 0.72 1.19 10.00
C VAL A 230 0.33 0.62 11.35
N ILE A 231 -0.96 0.64 11.68
CA ILE A 231 -1.46 0.01 12.90
C ILE A 231 -1.97 -1.38 12.57
N ILE A 232 -1.50 -2.35 13.35
CA ILE A 232 -1.77 -3.77 13.19
C ILE A 232 -2.37 -4.28 14.51
N GLU A 233 -3.64 -4.66 14.50
CA GLU A 233 -4.26 -5.35 15.63
C GLU A 233 -3.72 -6.77 15.72
N THR A 234 -3.42 -7.25 16.93
CA THR A 234 -2.89 -8.60 17.12
C THR A 234 -3.31 -9.23 18.44
N ASP A 235 -3.51 -10.55 18.45
CA ASP A 235 -3.68 -11.34 19.68
C ASP A 235 -2.34 -11.78 20.30
N SER A 236 -1.22 -11.45 19.65
CA SER A 236 0.10 -11.88 20.07
C SER A 236 0.58 -11.05 21.26
N THR A 237 0.64 -11.70 22.43
CA THR A 237 1.21 -11.08 23.65
C THR A 237 2.67 -10.65 23.50
N LYS A 238 3.39 -11.17 22.50
CA LYS A 238 4.77 -10.77 22.19
C LYS A 238 4.86 -9.53 21.31
N LEU A 239 3.82 -9.20 20.57
CA LEU A 239 3.79 -8.04 19.65
C LEU A 239 2.99 -6.89 20.21
N GLN A 240 1.95 -7.14 21.00
CA GLN A 240 1.11 -6.09 21.56
C GLN A 240 1.95 -5.01 22.28
N GLY A 241 1.74 -3.76 21.88
CA GLY A 241 2.47 -2.59 22.38
C GLY A 241 3.85 -2.36 21.75
N LYS A 242 4.30 -3.19 20.80
CA LYS A 242 5.58 -3.00 20.11
C LYS A 242 5.43 -2.11 18.87
N THR A 243 6.53 -1.42 18.56
CA THR A 243 6.73 -0.74 17.28
C THR A 243 7.94 -1.34 16.58
N LEU A 244 7.74 -1.89 15.38
CA LEU A 244 8.82 -2.27 14.49
C LEU A 244 9.12 -1.13 13.52
N ARG A 245 10.40 -0.87 13.26
CA ARG A 245 10.84 0.22 12.37
C ARG A 245 11.69 -0.32 11.23
N ILE A 246 11.37 0.11 10.02
CA ILE A 246 12.17 -0.12 8.82
C ILE A 246 12.30 1.24 8.16
N GLY A 247 13.53 1.73 7.99
CA GLY A 247 13.74 3.10 7.54
C GLY A 247 13.00 4.10 8.44
N GLU A 248 12.17 4.93 7.80
CA GLU A 248 11.31 5.92 8.46
C GLU A 248 9.87 5.45 8.68
N GLY A 249 9.54 4.22 8.27
CA GLY A 249 8.23 3.62 8.45
C GLY A 249 8.08 2.89 9.77
N GLU A 250 6.94 3.05 10.42
CA GLU A 250 6.63 2.41 11.70
C GLU A 250 5.46 1.43 11.56
N TYR A 251 5.59 0.23 12.16
CA TYR A 251 4.56 -0.78 12.26
C TYR A 251 4.23 -0.97 13.74
N ILE A 252 3.05 -0.51 14.14
CA ILE A 252 2.62 -0.45 15.54
C ILE A 252 1.61 -1.57 15.78
N PHE A 253 1.89 -2.41 16.76
CA PHE A 253 1.07 -3.56 17.12
C PHE A 253 0.24 -3.23 18.35
N VAL A 254 -1.08 -3.35 18.25
CA VAL A 254 -2.05 -3.01 19.32
C VAL A 254 -2.91 -4.20 19.72
#